data_AF-A0A7Y8HWW1-F1
#
_entry.id   AF-A0A7Y8HWW1-F1
#
_cell.length_a   1.000
_cell.length_b   1.000
_cell.length_c   1.000
_cell.angle_alpha   90.00
_cell.angle_beta   90.00
_cell.angle_gamma   90.00
#
_symmetry.space_group_name_H-M   'P 1'
#
loop_
_entity.id
_entity.type
_entity.pdbx_description
1 polymer ?
#
loop_
_entity_poly.entity_id
_entity_poly.type
_entity_poly.pdbx_seq_one_letter_code
_entity_poly.pdbx_strand_id
1 'polypeptide(L)'
;MKRHWRRRNYFIKKELQGKYIFNFFIFVIGGSIIFTLIFSLLSYNTLTVVYKDYNLQIGKTPLVLLMEILESHWIFIVTTGFSVVILSMFLTHRFAGPIYRFEKSVEEMIKGNFNFEVRLRKKDEGKELAYLMNQLLSIMSSRIKELRLISDEIQVQISDISNLINSREGCKEISANLQKIHDSQRKLTEILSHFQIKHDT
;
A
#
# COMPACT_ATOMS: atom_id res chain seq x y z
N MET A 1 -9.12 34.86 -8.17
CA MET A 1 -8.24 33.67 -8.19
C MET A 1 -8.34 32.93 -6.86
N LYS A 2 -8.95 31.74 -6.79
CA LYS A 2 -9.06 30.96 -5.54
C LYS A 2 -7.75 30.22 -5.27
N ARG A 3 -7.06 30.55 -4.16
CA ARG A 3 -5.84 29.85 -3.71
C ARG A 3 -6.17 28.42 -3.31
N HIS A 4 -5.68 27.45 -4.08
CA HIS A 4 -5.77 26.03 -3.75
C HIS A 4 -4.79 25.72 -2.62
N TRP A 5 -5.26 25.58 -1.39
CA TRP A 5 -4.45 25.08 -0.28
C TRP A 5 -4.01 23.64 -0.58
N ARG A 6 -2.71 23.45 -0.88
CA ARG A 6 -2.11 22.12 -1.00
C ARG A 6 -1.86 21.58 0.40
N ARG A 7 -2.65 20.59 0.83
CA ARG A 7 -2.34 19.82 2.05
C ARG A 7 -0.98 19.13 1.87
N ARG A 8 0.04 19.60 2.57
CA ARG A 8 1.41 19.06 2.57
C ARG A 8 1.61 18.19 3.82
N ASN A 9 1.10 16.97 3.80
CA ASN A 9 1.48 15.95 4.79
C ASN A 9 2.52 15.03 4.17
N TYR A 10 3.79 15.29 4.50
CA TYR A 10 4.94 14.51 4.03
C TYR A 10 5.12 13.16 4.74
N PHE A 11 4.43 12.94 5.86
CA PHE A 11 4.43 11.69 6.62
C PHE A 11 3.08 11.00 6.48
N ILE A 12 3.01 9.99 5.62
CA ILE A 12 1.86 9.09 5.52
C ILE A 12 2.38 7.73 5.98
N LYS A 13 1.88 7.24 7.13
CA LYS A 13 2.35 6.05 7.86
C LYS A 13 3.85 6.07 8.22
N LYS A 14 4.16 6.74 9.34
CA LYS A 14 5.52 6.89 9.89
C LYS A 14 6.24 5.55 10.15
N GLU A 15 5.50 4.47 10.42
CA GLU A 15 6.09 3.16 10.72
C GLU A 15 6.70 2.47 9.50
N LEU A 16 5.99 2.44 8.37
CA LEU A 16 6.53 1.90 7.10
C LEU A 16 7.63 2.79 6.55
N GLN A 17 7.39 4.10 6.49
CA GLN A 17 8.37 5.07 6.00
C GLN A 17 9.63 5.07 6.88
N GLY A 18 9.46 5.02 8.21
CA GLY A 18 10.55 4.91 9.17
C GLY A 18 11.32 3.61 9.05
N LYS A 19 10.66 2.46 8.89
CA LYS A 19 11.33 1.16 8.72
C LYS A 19 12.20 1.12 7.46
N TYR A 20 11.71 1.62 6.33
CA TYR A 20 12.52 1.67 5.11
C TYR A 20 13.65 2.70 5.16
N ILE A 21 13.38 3.90 5.69
CA ILE A 21 14.43 4.91 5.90
C ILE A 21 15.51 4.35 6.83
N PHE A 22 15.12 3.71 7.94
CA PHE A 22 16.02 3.10 8.90
C PHE A 22 16.82 1.94 8.30
N ASN A 23 16.17 1.05 7.54
CA ASN A 23 16.86 -0.03 6.83
C ASN A 23 17.85 0.52 5.80
N PHE A 24 17.48 1.58 5.06
CA PHE A 24 18.38 2.23 4.11
C PHE A 24 19.55 2.90 4.82
N PHE A 25 19.29 3.54 5.96
CA PHE A 25 20.31 4.16 6.80
C PHE A 25 21.31 3.12 7.32
N ILE A 26 20.84 1.99 7.85
CA ILE A 26 21.70 0.85 8.25
C ILE A 26 22.46 0.29 7.05
N PHE A 27 21.81 0.13 5.90
CA PHE A 27 22.46 -0.37 4.69
C PHE A 27 23.62 0.53 4.26
N VAL A 28 23.46 1.84 4.38
CA VAL A 28 24.48 2.83 4.00
C VAL A 28 25.62 2.87 5.02
N ILE A 29 25.30 2.82 6.32
CA ILE A 29 26.33 2.71 7.38
C ILE A 29 27.10 1.41 7.23
N GLY A 30 26.40 0.28 7.09
CA GLY A 30 27.01 -1.03 6.89
C GLY A 30 27.86 -1.08 5.62
N GLY A 31 27.35 -0.55 4.51
CA GLY A 31 28.09 -0.41 3.26
C GLY A 31 29.33 0.46 3.40
N SER A 32 29.25 1.55 4.16
CA SER A 32 30.40 2.43 4.43
C SER A 32 31.45 1.72 5.29
N ILE A 33 31.04 1.01 6.35
CA ILE A 33 31.95 0.23 7.20
C ILE A 33 32.63 -0.88 6.39
N ILE A 34 31.87 -1.62 5.59
CA ILE A 34 32.40 -2.68 4.72
C ILE A 34 33.36 -2.09 3.69
N PHE A 35 33.00 -0.97 3.07
CA PHE A 35 33.87 -0.27 2.12
C PHE A 35 35.18 0.16 2.80
N THR A 36 35.11 0.79 3.97
CA THR A 36 36.30 1.18 4.76
C THR A 36 37.15 -0.03 5.15
N LEU A 37 36.54 -1.15 5.55
CA LEU A 37 37.26 -2.38 5.88
C LEU A 37 37.99 -2.95 4.66
N ILE A 38 37.28 -3.07 3.53
CA ILE A 38 37.85 -3.57 2.27
C ILE A 38 38.96 -2.64 1.79
N PHE A 39 38.74 -1.34 1.81
CA PHE A 39 39.75 -0.34 1.44
C PHE A 39 40.98 -0.45 2.34
N SER A 40 40.79 -0.59 3.66
CA SER A 40 41.89 -0.77 4.61
C SER A 40 42.65 -2.08 4.38
N LEU A 41 41.99 -3.16 3.99
CA LEU A 41 42.64 -4.45 3.66
C LEU A 41 43.43 -4.36 2.34
N LEU A 42 42.86 -3.74 1.31
CA LEU A 42 43.53 -3.53 0.03
C LEU A 42 44.72 -2.57 0.15
N SER A 43 44.59 -1.54 0.99
CA SER A 43 45.62 -0.52 1.24
C SER A 43 46.62 -0.93 2.33
N TYR A 44 46.42 -2.08 2.99
CA TYR A 44 47.29 -2.56 4.07
C TYR A 44 48.77 -2.66 3.64
N ASN A 45 49.02 -2.96 2.37
CA ASN A 45 50.36 -3.14 1.82
C ASN A 45 50.88 -1.92 1.04
N THR A 46 50.11 -0.83 0.96
CA THR A 46 50.56 0.42 0.35
C THR A 46 51.17 1.32 1.42
N LEU A 47 52.50 1.43 1.42
CA LEU A 47 53.27 2.27 2.33
C LEU A 47 52.91 3.75 2.09
N THR A 48 51.95 4.28 2.84
CA THR A 48 51.55 5.68 2.70
C THR A 48 52.44 6.52 3.60
N VAL A 49 53.45 7.16 3.02
CA VAL A 49 54.32 8.12 3.72
C VAL A 49 53.55 9.44 3.82
N VAL A 50 53.05 9.75 5.01
CA VAL A 50 52.37 11.03 5.27
C VAL A 50 53.37 11.98 5.92
N TYR A 51 53.62 13.12 5.26
CA TYR A 51 54.43 14.21 5.79
C TYR A 51 53.52 15.19 6.54
N LYS A 52 53.58 15.19 7.87
CA LYS A 52 52.90 16.19 8.72
C LYS A 52 53.96 16.95 9.52
N ASP A 53 54.01 18.27 9.36
CA ASP A 53 54.90 19.18 10.08
C ASP A 53 56.39 18.73 10.11
N TYR A 54 56.93 18.37 8.94
CA TYR A 54 58.34 17.99 8.71
C TYR A 54 58.83 16.77 9.51
N ASN A 55 57.95 16.08 10.25
CA ASN A 55 58.27 14.87 10.98
C ASN A 55 57.71 13.65 10.23
N LEU A 56 58.61 12.70 9.94
CA LEU A 56 58.28 11.40 9.36
C LEU A 56 57.60 10.54 10.44
N GLN A 57 56.27 10.50 10.44
CA GLN A 57 55.52 9.57 11.27
C GLN A 57 55.23 8.29 10.48
N ILE A 58 56.07 7.27 10.67
CA ILE A 58 55.85 5.93 10.13
C ILE A 58 54.88 5.21 11.08
N GLY A 59 53.59 5.52 10.96
CA GLY A 59 52.53 4.96 11.81
C GLY A 59 51.83 3.78 11.15
N LYS A 60 52.16 2.54 11.55
CA LYS A 60 51.31 1.36 11.30
C LYS A 60 50.13 1.42 12.27
N THR A 61 49.09 2.18 11.95
CA THR A 61 47.84 2.08 12.72
C THR A 61 46.64 2.37 11.83
N PRO A 62 45.75 1.38 11.61
CA PRO A 62 44.51 1.57 10.86
C PRO A 62 43.68 2.77 11.34
N LEU A 63 43.79 3.09 12.63
CA LEU A 63 43.12 4.20 13.29
C LEU A 63 43.62 5.58 12.83
N VAL A 64 44.92 5.76 12.57
CA VAL A 64 45.47 7.05 12.12
C VAL A 64 45.05 7.33 10.68
N LEU A 65 45.14 6.32 9.81
CA LEU A 65 44.67 6.40 8.43
C LEU A 65 43.15 6.66 8.36
N LEU A 66 42.38 6.02 9.24
CA LEU A 66 40.94 6.26 9.35
C LEU A 66 40.65 7.73 9.66
N MET A 67 41.34 8.31 10.66
CA MET A 67 41.14 9.71 11.05
C MET A 67 41.53 10.66 9.92
N GLU A 68 42.61 10.40 9.18
CA GLU A 68 43.02 11.23 8.04
C GLU A 68 42.08 11.12 6.85
N ILE A 69 41.56 9.93 6.54
CA ILE A 69 40.55 9.75 5.49
C ILE A 69 39.27 10.50 5.88
N LEU A 70 38.85 10.41 7.14
CA LEU A 70 37.71 11.18 7.64
C LEU A 70 37.97 12.69 7.54
N GLU A 71 39.11 13.20 8.00
CA GLU A 71 39.45 14.62 7.90
C GLU A 71 39.59 15.11 6.45
N SER A 72 40.11 14.28 5.56
CA SER A 72 40.31 14.63 4.16
C SER A 72 39.01 14.56 3.36
N HIS A 73 38.10 13.64 3.70
CA HIS A 73 36.93 13.30 2.87
C HIS A 73 35.59 13.51 3.60
N TRP A 74 35.55 14.20 4.75
CA TRP A 74 34.32 14.43 5.52
C TRP A 74 33.21 15.09 4.70
N ILE A 75 33.55 16.04 3.82
CA ILE A 75 32.60 16.67 2.90
C ILE A 75 31.96 15.66 1.98
N PHE A 76 32.74 14.72 1.43
CA PHE A 76 32.21 13.67 0.56
C PHE A 76 31.27 12.74 1.33
N ILE A 77 31.63 12.36 2.56
CA ILE A 77 30.82 11.50 3.44
C ILE A 77 29.49 12.19 3.79
N VAL A 78 29.54 13.45 4.25
CA VAL A 78 28.34 14.23 4.62
C VAL A 78 27.44 14.43 3.41
N THR A 79 28.01 14.83 2.27
CA THR A 79 27.23 15.12 1.05
C THR A 79 26.60 13.86 0.48
N THR A 80 27.33 12.74 0.46
CA THR A 80 26.82 11.44 -0.02
C THR A 80 25.75 10.90 0.92
N GLY A 81 26.00 10.91 2.23
CA GLY A 81 25.03 10.47 3.24
C GLY A 81 23.73 11.29 3.18
N PHE A 82 23.84 12.62 3.05
CA PHE A 82 22.68 13.50 2.90
C PHE A 82 21.91 13.23 1.59
N SER A 83 22.63 13.06 0.47
CA SER A 83 22.02 12.74 -0.83
C SER A 83 21.26 11.42 -0.78
N VAL A 84 21.81 10.43 -0.08
CA VAL A 84 21.18 9.13 0.14
C VAL A 84 19.91 9.25 0.98
N VAL A 85 19.95 10.00 2.09
CA VAL A 85 18.75 10.22 2.92
C VAL A 85 17.64 10.89 2.10
N ILE A 86 17.99 11.92 1.31
CA ILE A 86 17.03 12.59 0.42
C ILE A 86 16.47 11.60 -0.60
N LEU A 87 17.32 10.85 -1.30
CA LEU A 87 16.90 9.93 -2.35
C LEU A 87 16.01 8.83 -1.81
N SER A 88 16.38 8.23 -0.67
CA SER A 88 15.59 7.21 0.03
C SER A 88 14.23 7.76 0.44
N MET A 89 14.19 8.96 1.05
CA MET A 89 12.94 9.61 1.43
C MET A 89 12.01 9.82 0.22
N PHE A 90 12.54 10.29 -0.91
CA PHE A 90 11.76 10.46 -2.13
C PHE A 90 11.25 9.12 -2.68
N LEU A 91 12.09 8.10 -2.70
CA LEU A 91 11.73 6.79 -3.22
C LEU A 91 10.66 6.14 -2.35
N THR A 92 10.86 6.08 -1.03
CA THR A 92 9.91 5.50 -0.08
C THR A 92 8.56 6.22 -0.13
N HIS A 93 8.53 7.55 -0.28
CA HIS A 93 7.28 8.29 -0.36
C HIS A 93 6.45 7.93 -1.62
N ARG A 94 7.10 7.56 -2.73
CA ARG A 94 6.40 7.11 -3.96
C ARG A 94 5.72 5.74 -3.80
N PHE A 95 6.11 4.94 -2.81
CA PHE A 95 5.53 3.62 -2.49
C PHE A 95 4.61 3.63 -1.28
N ALA A 96 5.00 4.31 -0.19
CA ALA A 96 4.25 4.32 1.07
C ALA A 96 2.86 4.95 0.92
N GLY A 97 2.75 6.02 0.10
CA GLY A 97 1.47 6.66 -0.20
C GLY A 97 0.47 5.71 -0.89
N PRO A 98 0.85 5.06 -2.00
CA PRO A 98 0.03 4.06 -2.67
C PRO A 98 -0.37 2.89 -1.78
N ILE A 99 0.56 2.30 -1.02
CA ILE A 99 0.25 1.19 -0.10
C ILE A 99 -0.85 1.59 0.89
N TYR A 100 -0.72 2.76 1.52
CA TYR A 100 -1.76 3.26 2.42
C TYR A 100 -3.12 3.41 1.73
N ARG A 101 -3.12 3.89 0.47
CA ARG A 101 -4.34 4.04 -0.30
C ARG A 101 -4.96 2.69 -0.67
N PHE A 102 -4.16 1.68 -1.00
CA PHE A 102 -4.64 0.34 -1.27
C PHE A 102 -5.25 -0.31 -0.04
N GLU A 103 -4.61 -0.24 1.12
CA GLU A 103 -5.18 -0.75 2.36
C GLU A 103 -6.53 -0.09 2.66
N LYS A 104 -6.62 1.25 2.55
CA LYS A 104 -7.89 1.96 2.75
C LYS A 104 -8.95 1.55 1.74
N SER A 105 -8.55 1.25 0.51
CA SER A 105 -9.47 0.75 -0.51
C SER A 105 -9.99 -0.65 -0.14
N VAL A 106 -9.11 -1.55 0.31
CA VAL A 106 -9.50 -2.89 0.77
C VAL A 106 -10.38 -2.82 2.02
N GLU A 107 -10.07 -1.94 2.98
CA GLU A 107 -10.93 -1.72 4.16
C GLU A 107 -12.36 -1.29 3.76
N GLU A 108 -12.51 -0.44 2.75
CA GLU A 108 -13.83 -0.06 2.24
C GLU A 108 -14.55 -1.24 1.58
N MET A 109 -13.83 -2.06 0.80
CA MET A 109 -14.39 -3.28 0.21
C MET A 109 -14.85 -4.29 1.26
N ILE A 110 -14.09 -4.44 2.37
CA ILE A 110 -14.45 -5.32 3.50
C ILE A 110 -15.75 -4.83 4.17
N LYS A 111 -15.98 -3.52 4.25
CA LYS A 111 -17.24 -2.94 4.75
C LYS A 111 -18.40 -3.04 3.75
N GLY A 112 -18.20 -3.71 2.62
CA GLY A 112 -19.19 -3.86 1.57
C GLY A 112 -19.32 -2.66 0.63
N ASN A 113 -18.42 -1.67 0.71
CA ASN A 113 -18.43 -0.52 -0.19
C ASN A 113 -17.64 -0.83 -1.47
N PHE A 114 -18.34 -0.89 -2.61
CA PHE A 114 -17.79 -1.05 -3.96
C PHE A 114 -18.05 0.19 -4.83
N ASN A 115 -18.57 1.28 -4.25
CA ASN A 115 -18.90 2.52 -4.95
C ASN A 115 -17.77 3.57 -4.84
N PHE A 116 -16.55 3.19 -5.22
CA PHE A 116 -15.44 4.13 -5.26
C PHE A 116 -14.43 3.76 -6.34
N GLU A 117 -13.40 4.61 -6.51
CA GLU A 117 -12.32 4.37 -7.47
C GLU A 117 -10.95 4.58 -6.80
N VAL A 118 -10.05 3.63 -7.03
CA VAL A 118 -8.66 3.68 -6.62
C VAL A 118 -7.87 4.52 -7.62
N ARG A 119 -7.52 5.75 -7.25
CA ARG A 119 -6.66 6.63 -8.07
C ARG A 119 -5.34 6.88 -7.36
N LEU A 120 -4.21 6.80 -8.05
CA LEU A 120 -2.90 7.18 -7.51
C LEU A 120 -2.43 8.53 -8.05
N ARG A 121 -1.44 9.17 -7.40
CA ARG A 121 -0.88 10.44 -7.90
C ARG A 121 -0.02 10.17 -9.14
N LYS A 122 0.23 11.21 -9.94
CA LYS A 122 0.97 11.09 -11.21
C LYS A 122 2.34 10.42 -11.08
N LYS A 123 3.06 10.64 -9.98
CA LYS A 123 4.42 10.12 -9.74
C LYS A 123 4.42 8.86 -8.87
N ASP A 124 3.27 8.42 -8.38
CA ASP A 124 3.19 7.24 -7.52
C ASP A 124 3.36 5.95 -8.33
N GLU A 125 3.95 4.93 -7.71
CA GLU A 125 4.11 3.59 -8.28
C GLU A 125 2.87 2.71 -8.00
N GLY A 126 2.71 1.62 -8.75
CA GLY A 126 1.60 0.67 -8.56
C GLY A 126 0.31 1.03 -9.31
N LYS A 127 0.37 1.86 -10.35
CA LYS A 127 -0.80 2.26 -11.15
C LYS A 127 -1.51 1.08 -11.82
N GLU A 128 -0.76 0.06 -12.21
CA GLU A 128 -1.32 -1.18 -12.76
C GLU A 128 -2.18 -1.91 -11.72
N LEU A 129 -1.71 -2.02 -10.48
CA LEU A 129 -2.51 -2.58 -9.39
C LEU A 129 -3.76 -1.72 -9.12
N ALA A 130 -3.64 -0.39 -9.12
CA ALA A 130 -4.80 0.50 -9.00
C ALA A 130 -5.83 0.27 -10.12
N TYR A 131 -5.35 0.06 -11.35
CA TYR A 131 -6.20 -0.28 -12.49
C TYR A 131 -6.91 -1.63 -12.31
N LEU A 132 -6.17 -2.68 -11.92
CA LEU A 132 -6.76 -4.00 -11.64
C LEU A 132 -7.76 -3.96 -10.48
N MET A 133 -7.49 -3.19 -9.42
CA MET A 133 -8.45 -2.98 -8.34
C MET A 133 -9.72 -2.28 -8.81
N ASN A 134 -9.61 -1.30 -9.72
CA ASN A 134 -10.79 -0.66 -10.31
C ASN A 134 -11.60 -1.60 -11.19
N GLN A 135 -10.94 -2.49 -11.93
CA GLN A 135 -11.64 -3.55 -12.66
C GLN A 135 -12.39 -4.49 -11.70
N LEU A 136 -11.74 -4.92 -10.62
CA LEU A 136 -12.37 -5.73 -9.58
C LEU A 136 -13.60 -5.03 -8.98
N LEU A 137 -13.47 -3.76 -8.60
CA LEU A 137 -14.57 -2.95 -8.09
C LEU A 137 -15.74 -2.90 -9.08
N SER A 138 -15.45 -2.66 -10.36
CA SER A 138 -16.46 -2.63 -11.42
C SER A 138 -17.17 -3.98 -11.57
N ILE A 139 -16.43 -5.08 -11.64
CA ILE A 139 -16.99 -6.43 -11.79
C ILE A 139 -17.87 -6.78 -10.60
N MET A 140 -17.37 -6.55 -9.37
CA MET A 140 -18.13 -6.82 -8.15
C MET A 140 -19.41 -5.98 -8.08
N SER A 141 -19.33 -4.68 -8.41
CA SER A 141 -20.48 -3.80 -8.47
C SER A 141 -21.54 -4.30 -9.47
N SER A 142 -21.13 -4.70 -10.68
CA SER A 142 -22.02 -5.25 -11.70
C SER A 142 -22.66 -6.57 -11.26
N ARG A 143 -21.89 -7.48 -10.65
CA ARG A 143 -22.40 -8.78 -10.18
C ARG A 143 -23.39 -8.64 -9.03
N ILE A 144 -23.12 -7.75 -8.08
CA ILE A 144 -24.06 -7.47 -6.98
C ILE A 144 -25.35 -6.85 -7.53
N LYS A 145 -25.26 -5.99 -8.55
CA LYS A 145 -26.44 -5.44 -9.23
C LYS A 145 -27.28 -6.54 -9.89
N GLU A 146 -26.63 -7.45 -10.62
CA GLU A 146 -27.29 -8.59 -11.26
C GLU A 146 -27.98 -9.51 -10.23
N LEU A 147 -27.31 -9.81 -9.11
CA LEU A 147 -27.89 -10.60 -8.03
C LEU A 147 -29.11 -9.93 -7.39
N ARG A 148 -29.13 -8.60 -7.27
CA ARG A 148 -30.31 -7.86 -6.79
C ARG A 148 -31.49 -8.01 -7.73
N LEU A 149 -31.28 -7.85 -9.04
CA LEU A 149 -32.34 -8.01 -10.04
C LEU A 149 -32.94 -9.43 -10.00
N ILE A 150 -32.09 -10.46 -9.91
CA ILE A 150 -32.53 -11.85 -9.79
C ILE A 150 -33.30 -12.06 -8.48
N SER A 151 -32.82 -11.51 -7.36
CA SER A 151 -33.49 -11.59 -6.06
C SER A 151 -34.87 -10.94 -6.06
N ASP A 152 -35.02 -9.82 -6.78
CA ASP A 152 -36.29 -9.12 -6.95
C ASP A 152 -37.26 -9.92 -7.84
N GLU A 153 -36.77 -10.53 -8.92
CA GLU A 153 -37.58 -11.41 -9.79
C GLU A 153 -38.09 -12.64 -9.02
N ILE A 154 -37.21 -13.29 -8.25
CA ILE A 154 -37.59 -14.42 -7.39
C ILE A 154 -38.68 -14.00 -6.39
N GLN A 155 -38.61 -12.79 -5.83
CA GLN A 155 -39.63 -12.31 -4.89
C GLN A 155 -40.99 -12.17 -5.54
N VAL A 156 -41.04 -11.63 -6.76
CA VAL A 156 -42.28 -11.49 -7.53
C VAL A 156 -42.87 -12.88 -7.79
N GLN A 157 -42.07 -13.83 -8.27
CA GLN A 157 -42.53 -15.21 -8.53
C GLN A 157 -43.07 -15.91 -7.27
N ILE A 158 -42.39 -15.76 -6.12
CA ILE A 158 -42.87 -16.32 -4.84
C ILE A 158 -44.22 -15.69 -4.46
N SER A 159 -44.37 -14.38 -4.64
CA SER A 159 -45.62 -13.68 -4.31
C SER A 159 -46.79 -14.14 -5.20
N ASP A 160 -46.55 -14.36 -6.49
CA ASP A 160 -47.56 -14.88 -7.43
C ASP A 160 -48.00 -16.30 -7.07
N ILE A 161 -47.05 -17.19 -6.77
CA ILE A 161 -47.34 -18.57 -6.36
C ILE A 161 -48.09 -18.59 -5.02
N SER A 162 -47.72 -17.73 -4.06
CA SER A 162 -48.41 -17.60 -2.78
C SER A 162 -49.89 -17.21 -2.97
N ASN A 163 -50.16 -16.23 -3.83
CA ASN A 163 -51.52 -15.80 -4.15
C ASN A 163 -52.36 -16.92 -4.80
N LEU A 164 -51.77 -17.69 -5.72
CA LEU A 164 -52.44 -18.82 -6.37
C LEU A 164 -52.79 -19.93 -5.38
N ILE A 165 -51.90 -20.26 -4.45
CA ILE A 165 -52.14 -21.31 -3.44
C ILE A 165 -53.22 -20.88 -2.44
N ASN A 166 -53.23 -19.62 -2.00
CA ASN A 166 -54.27 -19.12 -1.08
C ASN A 166 -55.67 -19.13 -1.72
N SER A 167 -55.76 -19.03 -3.05
CA SER A 167 -57.03 -19.07 -3.80
C SER A 167 -57.61 -20.48 -4.02
N ARG A 168 -56.79 -21.53 -3.87
CA ARG A 168 -57.17 -22.93 -4.08
C ARG A 168 -56.70 -23.72 -2.87
N GLU A 169 -57.55 -23.86 -1.82
CA GLU A 169 -57.31 -24.61 -0.57
C GLU A 169 -56.06 -25.52 -0.62
N GLY A 170 -54.89 -24.90 -0.38
CA GLY A 170 -53.61 -25.49 -0.72
C GLY A 170 -53.15 -26.52 0.31
N CYS A 171 -52.50 -27.60 -0.15
CA CYS A 171 -51.83 -28.56 0.71
C CYS A 171 -50.87 -27.85 1.68
N LYS A 172 -51.06 -28.05 3.00
CA LYS A 172 -50.26 -27.46 4.09
C LYS A 172 -48.73 -27.59 3.91
N GLU A 173 -48.29 -28.64 3.22
CA GLU A 173 -46.87 -28.90 2.95
C GLU A 173 -46.28 -27.94 1.89
N ILE A 174 -47.05 -27.61 0.85
CA ILE A 174 -46.62 -26.68 -0.21
C ILE A 174 -46.50 -25.27 0.37
N SER A 175 -47.46 -24.83 1.18
CA SER A 175 -47.40 -23.54 1.87
C SER A 175 -46.20 -23.46 2.82
N ALA A 176 -45.86 -24.55 3.53
CA ALA A 176 -44.72 -24.59 4.43
C ALA A 176 -43.38 -24.48 3.67
N ASN A 177 -43.24 -25.14 2.52
CA ASN A 177 -42.03 -25.03 1.70
C ASN A 177 -41.91 -23.66 1.04
N LEU A 178 -43.02 -23.06 0.58
CA LEU A 178 -43.02 -21.72 0.01
C LEU A 178 -42.58 -20.67 1.04
N GLN A 179 -43.04 -20.79 2.30
CA GLN A 179 -42.59 -19.92 3.38
C GLN A 179 -41.08 -20.01 3.59
N LYS A 180 -40.49 -21.21 3.57
CA LYS A 180 -39.03 -21.38 3.70
C LYS A 180 -38.25 -20.72 2.56
N ILE A 181 -38.78 -20.79 1.34
CA ILE A 181 -38.17 -20.13 0.17
C ILE A 181 -38.26 -18.61 0.33
N HIS A 182 -39.41 -18.09 0.74
CA HIS A 182 -39.59 -16.67 1.04
C HIS A 182 -38.62 -16.18 2.13
N ASP A 183 -38.46 -16.93 3.22
CA ASP A 183 -37.51 -16.58 4.29
C ASP A 183 -36.05 -16.58 3.78
N SER A 184 -35.71 -17.50 2.88
CA SER A 184 -34.38 -17.58 2.26
C SER A 184 -34.14 -16.42 1.30
N GLN A 185 -35.14 -16.06 0.49
CA GLN A 185 -35.12 -14.90 -0.40
C GLN A 185 -34.94 -13.60 0.40
N ARG A 186 -35.64 -13.47 1.53
CA ARG A 186 -35.53 -12.30 2.39
C ARG A 186 -34.12 -12.15 2.96
N LYS A 187 -33.53 -13.25 3.45
CA LYS A 187 -32.14 -13.27 3.93
C LYS A 187 -31.15 -12.89 2.82
N LEU A 188 -31.36 -13.37 1.59
CA LEU A 188 -30.54 -12.98 0.45
C LEU A 188 -30.63 -11.48 0.18
N THR A 189 -31.84 -10.91 0.21
CA THR A 189 -32.07 -9.48 0.01
C THR A 189 -31.40 -8.66 1.12
N GLU A 190 -31.49 -9.09 2.38
CA GLU A 190 -30.82 -8.46 3.52
C GLU A 190 -29.29 -8.45 3.32
N ILE A 191 -28.68 -9.58 2.92
CA ILE A 191 -27.24 -9.64 2.61
C ILE A 191 -26.88 -8.71 1.45
N LEU A 192 -27.64 -8.75 0.37
CA LEU A 192 -27.38 -7.92 -0.81
C LEU A 192 -27.53 -6.43 -0.50
N SER A 193 -28.41 -6.04 0.43
CA SER A 193 -28.63 -4.65 0.84
C SER A 193 -27.42 -4.03 1.56
N HIS A 194 -26.59 -4.85 2.20
CA HIS A 194 -25.39 -4.38 2.90
C HIS A 194 -24.35 -3.76 1.95
N PHE A 195 -24.31 -4.22 0.70
CA PHE A 195 -23.32 -3.78 -0.26
C PHE A 195 -23.66 -2.42 -0.90
N GLN A 196 -22.73 -1.47 -0.89
CA GLN A 196 -22.87 -0.20 -1.59
C GLN A 196 -22.23 -0.32 -2.97
N ILE A 197 -23.03 -0.21 -4.03
CA ILE A 197 -22.55 -0.37 -5.42
C ILE A 197 -22.66 0.94 -6.18
N LYS A 198 -21.86 1.08 -7.24
CA LYS A 198 -21.92 2.26 -8.09
C LYS A 198 -23.26 2.28 -8.83
N HIS A 199 -24.04 3.33 -8.60
CA HIS A 199 -25.24 3.59 -9.38
C HIS A 199 -24.82 3.96 -10.79
N ASP A 200 -25.45 3.33 -11.80
CA ASP A 200 -25.27 3.75 -13.19
C ASP A 200 -25.76 5.21 -13.30
N THR A 201 -24.81 6.11 -13.57
CA THR A 201 -25.08 7.44 -14.13
C THR A 201 -25.20 7.33 -15.63
#